data_AF-A0A8C8H7Y8-F1
#
_entry.id   AF-A0A8C8H7Y8-F1
#
_cell.length_a   1.000
_cell.length_b   1.000
_cell.length_c   1.000
_cell.angle_alpha   90.00
_cell.angle_beta   90.00
_cell.angle_gamma   90.00
#
_symmetry.space_group_name_H-M   'P 1'
#
loop_
_entity.id
_entity.type
_entity.pdbx_description
1 polymer ?
#
loop_
_entity_poly.entity_id
_entity_poly.type
_entity_poly.pdbx_seq_one_letter_code
_entity_poly.pdbx_strand_id
1 'polypeptide(L)'
;MNKYSIFFANFICHSVKFNRSCSAVYSLRFYRTNVKIKHEPKARWEEGNSNNGNKWTTLEHKGPLFPPEYEPLPNNVSFFYNGNPVKLTLPAEEVATFYAKMLDHEYTTKSSFQENFFTDWREEMSVEEREQIKKLSKCDFTHINKYFLDKSEEKKAMTKEQKQVLKEENNKLTEEYGFCELDGHREKIGNFRVEPPGLFRGRGEHPKMGKLKKRIQPEEITINCSKGSNIPVAPKGHRWRKVQHDNTVTWLASWVENVQGNFKYVMLNPSSKLKGEKDWQKYEVARKLKLKVETIRRLYREDWKNREMKTRQRGVALYFIDKLALRAGNEKEESETADTVGCCSLRVEHITLHQEKGGQEFMVEFDFLGKDSIRYYNEVPVEGRVFKNLKLFMENKEPEDDLFDRINTTYLNKHLNQSMPGLTAKVFRTFNASTTLQEQLNKLTTADMSLEEKLLSYNRANRAVAILCNHQRAAPKTFEKSMQNLQDKVAQKQQQLDVARKELKDAKKEHKRGGTERTRKLVEKKEAVVKRLEEQLKKLQLQMTDREENKVIALGTSKLNYLDPRISVAWCRKFNVPIEKIYNKTQRDKFAWAIDMTEEDFQF
;
A
#
# COMPACT_ATOMS: atom_id res chain seq x y z
N MET A 1 12.35 15.08 -52.38
CA MET A 1 11.71 15.79 -53.51
C MET A 1 11.61 14.84 -54.70
N ASN A 2 10.55 15.00 -55.49
CA ASN A 2 10.22 14.35 -56.78
C ASN A 2 9.63 12.92 -56.77
N LYS A 3 8.29 12.80 -56.92
CA LYS A 3 7.58 12.54 -58.21
C LYS A 3 6.11 12.03 -58.00
N TYR A 4 5.14 12.70 -58.66
CA TYR A 4 3.85 12.23 -59.29
C TYR A 4 2.85 11.34 -58.49
N SER A 5 1.52 11.31 -58.62
CA SER A 5 0.43 12.11 -59.23
C SER A 5 -0.91 11.39 -58.90
N ILE A 6 -1.94 12.14 -58.46
CA ILE A 6 -3.34 12.20 -58.95
C ILE A 6 -4.23 10.92 -59.04
N PHE A 7 -5.44 10.95 -58.44
CA PHE A 7 -6.79 10.91 -59.09
C PHE A 7 -7.88 10.47 -58.08
N PHE A 8 -8.62 11.37 -57.43
CA PHE A 8 -9.80 12.18 -57.83
C PHE A 8 -11.14 11.43 -57.92
N ALA A 9 -12.13 12.05 -57.27
CA ALA A 9 -13.49 11.61 -57.05
C ALA A 9 -14.45 12.01 -58.19
N ASN A 10 -15.66 11.45 -58.08
CA ASN A 10 -16.92 11.77 -58.76
C ASN A 10 -17.13 11.17 -60.14
N PHE A 11 -18.28 10.51 -60.33
CA PHE A 11 -19.25 10.75 -61.41
C PHE A 11 -20.52 9.89 -61.14
N ILE A 12 -21.63 10.55 -60.78
CA ILE A 12 -22.85 10.79 -61.57
C ILE A 12 -23.94 9.70 -61.46
N CYS A 13 -25.07 10.17 -60.94
CA CYS A 13 -26.40 9.60 -60.96
C CYS A 13 -27.05 9.85 -62.33
N HIS A 14 -27.68 8.85 -62.96
CA HIS A 14 -28.78 9.05 -63.92
C HIS A 14 -29.67 7.79 -64.00
N SER A 15 -30.97 8.06 -64.07
CA SER A 15 -32.10 7.13 -64.02
C SER A 15 -32.32 6.40 -65.36
N VAL A 16 -33.16 5.34 -65.38
CA VAL A 16 -34.34 5.15 -66.29
C VAL A 16 -34.72 3.65 -66.50
N LYS A 17 -35.99 3.38 -66.16
CA LYS A 17 -37.03 2.43 -66.70
C LYS A 17 -37.05 0.91 -66.43
N PHE A 18 -38.28 0.52 -66.09
CA PHE A 18 -38.94 -0.77 -65.88
C PHE A 18 -38.94 -1.74 -67.07
N ASN A 19 -38.93 -3.06 -66.77
CA ASN A 19 -39.90 -3.99 -67.38
C ASN A 19 -40.13 -5.26 -66.52
N ARG A 20 -41.37 -5.79 -66.56
CA ARG A 20 -41.88 -6.95 -65.79
C ARG A 20 -41.60 -8.28 -66.53
N SER A 21 -41.25 -9.36 -65.82
CA SER A 21 -41.88 -10.70 -65.94
C SER A 21 -41.19 -11.80 -65.13
N CYS A 22 -42.01 -12.66 -64.53
CA CYS A 22 -41.81 -14.07 -64.18
C CYS A 22 -40.96 -14.49 -62.96
N SER A 23 -41.68 -15.15 -62.05
CA SER A 23 -41.30 -15.92 -60.87
C SER A 23 -40.40 -17.12 -61.19
N ALA A 24 -39.33 -17.31 -60.40
CA ALA A 24 -39.03 -18.60 -59.73
C ALA A 24 -37.87 -18.44 -58.71
N VAL A 25 -38.26 -18.60 -57.44
CA VAL A 25 -37.55 -19.08 -56.24
C VAL A 25 -36.04 -19.40 -56.36
N TYR A 26 -35.20 -18.68 -55.59
CA TYR A 26 -34.15 -19.23 -54.70
C TYR A 26 -33.76 -18.15 -53.68
N SER A 27 -33.99 -18.40 -52.38
CA SER A 27 -33.59 -17.48 -51.31
C SER A 27 -32.09 -17.60 -51.03
N LEU A 28 -31.30 -16.56 -51.35
CA LEU A 28 -29.97 -16.39 -50.77
C LEU A 28 -30.02 -15.36 -49.64
N ARG A 29 -29.70 -15.85 -48.43
CA ARG A 29 -29.53 -15.07 -47.20
C ARG A 29 -28.46 -13.99 -47.38
N PHE A 30 -28.85 -12.73 -47.27
CA PHE A 30 -27.91 -11.63 -47.03
C PHE A 30 -27.51 -11.60 -45.56
N TYR A 31 -26.23 -11.88 -45.29
CA TYR A 31 -25.61 -11.60 -43.99
C TYR A 31 -25.59 -10.08 -43.76
N ARG A 32 -26.43 -9.59 -42.84
CA ARG A 32 -26.29 -8.25 -42.26
C ARG A 32 -25.09 -8.26 -41.31
N THR A 33 -23.98 -7.68 -41.73
CA THR A 33 -22.91 -7.28 -40.83
C THR A 33 -23.38 -6.09 -39.99
N ASN A 34 -23.84 -6.38 -38.77
CA ASN A 34 -24.04 -5.36 -37.74
C ASN A 34 -22.67 -4.77 -37.34
N VAL A 35 -22.30 -3.64 -37.95
CA VAL A 35 -21.21 -2.81 -37.44
C VAL A 35 -21.71 -2.18 -36.13
N LYS A 36 -21.38 -2.81 -35.01
CA LYS A 36 -21.49 -2.18 -33.69
C LYS A 36 -20.54 -0.98 -33.67
N ILE A 37 -21.09 0.22 -33.71
CA ILE A 37 -20.38 1.43 -33.29
C ILE A 37 -19.99 1.18 -31.83
N LYS A 38 -18.71 0.92 -31.58
CA LYS A 38 -18.17 0.93 -30.21
C LYS A 38 -18.22 2.38 -29.75
N HIS A 39 -19.21 2.73 -28.94
CA HIS A 39 -19.04 3.85 -28.03
C HIS A 39 -17.78 3.55 -27.20
N GLU A 40 -16.81 4.46 -27.22
CA GLU A 40 -15.76 4.45 -26.21
C GLU A 40 -16.46 4.45 -24.84
N PRO A 41 -16.12 3.51 -23.94
CA PRO A 41 -16.72 3.53 -22.61
C PRO A 41 -16.34 4.86 -21.96
N LYS A 42 -17.35 5.68 -21.62
CA LYS A 42 -17.17 6.88 -20.79
C LYS A 42 -16.27 6.51 -19.61
N ALA A 43 -15.37 7.42 -19.26
CA ALA A 43 -14.46 7.13 -18.18
C ALA A 43 -15.28 6.96 -16.89
N ARG A 44 -15.05 5.90 -16.12
CA ARG A 44 -15.97 5.47 -15.04
C ARG A 44 -16.25 6.53 -13.97
N TRP A 45 -15.34 7.51 -13.83
CA TRP A 45 -15.45 8.66 -12.94
C TRP A 45 -16.33 9.81 -13.48
N GLU A 46 -16.75 9.74 -14.74
CA GLU A 46 -17.65 10.72 -15.38
C GLU A 46 -19.14 10.36 -15.18
N GLU A 47 -19.44 9.18 -14.66
CA GLU A 47 -20.81 8.63 -14.53
C GLU A 47 -21.63 9.21 -13.36
N GLY A 48 -21.16 10.30 -12.73
CA GLY A 48 -21.86 10.97 -11.62
C GLY A 48 -21.80 10.19 -10.29
N ASN A 49 -22.12 10.88 -9.19
CA ASN A 49 -22.06 10.29 -7.84
C ASN A 49 -23.16 9.25 -7.61
N SER A 50 -22.82 8.14 -6.96
CA SER A 50 -23.79 7.17 -6.42
C SER A 50 -24.75 7.82 -5.41
N ASN A 51 -26.06 7.69 -5.65
CA ASN A 51 -27.16 8.31 -4.91
C ASN A 51 -27.28 7.88 -3.43
N ASN A 52 -27.68 8.81 -2.55
CA ASN A 52 -28.40 8.61 -1.28
C ASN A 52 -28.10 7.32 -0.48
N GLY A 53 -26.84 7.11 -0.07
CA GLY A 53 -26.47 6.04 0.86
C GLY A 53 -26.25 4.67 0.20
N ASN A 54 -27.00 4.34 -0.85
CA ASN A 54 -26.83 3.11 -1.64
C ASN A 54 -25.49 3.14 -2.39
N LYS A 55 -24.82 1.99 -2.44
CA LYS A 55 -23.49 1.81 -3.04
C LYS A 55 -23.53 1.11 -4.39
N TRP A 56 -24.60 0.38 -4.67
CA TRP A 56 -24.81 -0.34 -5.92
C TRP A 56 -26.30 -0.66 -6.09
N THR A 57 -26.68 -0.94 -7.33
CA THR A 57 -28.00 -1.42 -7.74
C THR A 57 -27.96 -2.91 -8.03
N THR A 58 -26.92 -3.38 -8.75
CA THR A 58 -26.66 -4.79 -9.02
C THR A 58 -25.25 -5.20 -8.60
N LEU A 59 -25.13 -6.41 -8.05
CA LEU A 59 -23.91 -7.02 -7.55
C LEU A 59 -24.00 -8.55 -7.67
N GLU A 60 -23.17 -9.12 -8.53
CA GLU A 60 -23.03 -10.57 -8.72
C GLU A 60 -21.55 -10.99 -8.64
N HIS A 61 -21.26 -12.10 -7.96
CA HIS A 61 -19.90 -12.65 -7.83
C HIS A 61 -19.95 -14.17 -7.59
N LYS A 62 -18.81 -14.85 -7.59
CA LYS A 62 -18.70 -16.32 -7.39
C LYS A 62 -18.44 -16.77 -5.94
N GLY A 63 -18.54 -15.85 -4.99
CA GLY A 63 -18.10 -16.09 -3.60
C GLY A 63 -16.58 -16.05 -3.43
N PRO A 64 -16.06 -16.28 -2.21
CA PRO A 64 -14.63 -16.36 -1.97
C PRO A 64 -14.05 -17.73 -2.34
N LEU A 65 -12.75 -17.78 -2.65
CA LEU A 65 -12.03 -19.06 -2.81
C LEU A 65 -11.36 -19.47 -1.49
N PHE A 66 -11.70 -20.67 -1.02
CA PHE A 66 -11.11 -21.28 0.16
C PHE A 66 -9.65 -21.72 -0.09
N PRO A 67 -8.79 -21.71 0.95
CA PRO A 67 -7.49 -22.35 0.87
C PRO A 67 -7.63 -23.86 0.63
N PRO A 68 -6.65 -24.52 -0.01
CA PRO A 68 -6.63 -25.97 -0.12
C PRO A 68 -6.73 -26.66 1.24
N GLU A 69 -7.29 -27.87 1.26
CA GLU A 69 -7.27 -28.74 2.43
C GLU A 69 -5.83 -29.08 2.85
N TYR A 70 -5.65 -29.42 4.12
CA TYR A 70 -4.35 -29.82 4.63
C TYR A 70 -3.89 -31.14 4.00
N GLU A 71 -2.64 -31.16 3.51
CA GLU A 71 -1.98 -32.36 3.02
C GLU A 71 -1.10 -32.94 4.15
N PRO A 72 -1.40 -34.16 4.64
CA PRO A 72 -0.64 -34.77 5.74
C PRO A 72 0.84 -34.96 5.41
N LEU A 73 1.67 -34.96 6.46
CA LEU A 73 3.10 -35.21 6.30
C LEU A 73 3.35 -36.63 5.78
N PRO A 74 4.34 -36.82 4.88
CA PRO A 74 4.78 -38.16 4.48
C PRO A 74 5.26 -38.98 5.68
N ASN A 75 5.08 -40.31 5.63
CA ASN A 75 5.46 -41.23 6.73
C ASN A 75 6.94 -41.16 7.14
N ASN A 76 7.83 -40.67 6.27
CA ASN A 76 9.26 -40.50 6.56
C ASN A 76 9.59 -39.18 7.28
N VAL A 77 8.60 -38.32 7.54
CA VAL A 77 8.76 -37.06 8.27
C VAL A 77 8.09 -37.20 9.63
N SER A 78 8.91 -37.38 10.67
CA SER A 78 8.42 -37.63 12.04
C SER A 78 8.50 -36.38 12.91
N PHE A 79 7.52 -36.23 13.80
CA PHE A 79 7.60 -35.36 14.97
C PHE A 79 8.22 -36.13 16.14
N PHE A 80 9.06 -35.49 16.95
CA PHE A 80 9.65 -36.11 18.13
C PHE A 80 9.27 -35.37 19.42
N TYR A 81 9.01 -36.13 20.47
CA TYR A 81 8.79 -35.62 21.81
C TYR A 81 9.71 -36.37 22.79
N ASN A 82 10.56 -35.62 23.50
CA ASN A 82 11.55 -36.17 24.42
C ASN A 82 12.44 -37.25 23.77
N GLY A 83 12.83 -37.03 22.51
CA GLY A 83 13.65 -37.95 21.70
C GLY A 83 12.90 -39.12 21.06
N ASN A 84 11.62 -39.34 21.39
CA ASN A 84 10.83 -40.45 20.85
C ASN A 84 9.92 -39.98 19.71
N PRO A 85 9.77 -40.74 18.62
CA PRO A 85 8.86 -40.39 17.54
C PRO A 85 7.40 -40.47 18.02
N VAL A 86 6.60 -39.46 17.68
CA VAL A 86 5.18 -39.38 18.01
C VAL A 86 4.40 -39.09 16.73
N LYS A 87 3.41 -39.94 16.43
CA LYS A 87 2.50 -39.72 15.31
C LYS A 87 1.35 -38.84 15.76
N LEU A 88 1.27 -37.63 15.20
CA LEU A 88 0.21 -36.68 15.53
C LEU A 88 -1.09 -37.01 14.77
N THR A 89 -2.22 -36.63 15.34
CA THR A 89 -3.51 -36.56 14.65
C THR A 89 -3.49 -35.44 13.62
N LEU A 90 -4.30 -35.52 12.56
CA LEU A 90 -4.26 -34.53 11.47
C LEU A 90 -4.45 -33.07 11.94
N PRO A 91 -5.39 -32.74 12.86
CA PRO A 91 -5.53 -31.38 13.37
C PRO A 91 -4.28 -30.90 14.13
N ALA A 92 -3.74 -31.75 15.03
CA ALA A 92 -2.52 -31.43 15.76
C ALA A 92 -1.29 -31.32 14.84
N GLU A 93 -1.21 -32.16 13.80
CA GLU A 93 -0.13 -32.15 12.82
C GLU A 93 -0.15 -30.87 11.98
N GLU A 94 -1.31 -30.44 11.46
CA GLU A 94 -1.43 -29.20 10.67
C GLU A 94 -0.88 -28.01 11.47
N VAL A 95 -1.29 -27.89 12.74
CA VAL A 95 -0.85 -26.82 13.65
C VAL A 95 0.64 -26.90 13.97
N ALA A 96 1.16 -28.10 14.20
CA ALA A 96 2.60 -28.32 14.39
C ALA A 96 3.40 -27.84 13.17
N THR A 97 2.89 -28.03 11.94
CA THR A 97 3.57 -27.55 10.74
C THR A 97 3.71 -26.03 10.70
N PHE A 98 2.77 -25.28 11.27
CA PHE A 98 2.84 -23.81 11.28
C PHE A 98 4.01 -23.32 12.13
N TYR A 99 4.22 -23.93 13.30
CA TYR A 99 5.36 -23.62 14.16
C TYR A 99 6.67 -24.09 13.54
N ALA A 100 6.69 -25.32 12.99
CA ALA A 100 7.87 -25.87 12.32
C ALA A 100 8.37 -24.99 11.15
N LYS A 101 7.47 -24.46 10.32
CA LYS A 101 7.81 -23.53 9.22
C LYS A 101 8.42 -22.21 9.70
N MET A 102 8.30 -21.89 10.99
CA MET A 102 8.77 -20.66 11.59
C MET A 102 9.96 -20.85 12.54
N LEU A 103 10.55 -22.05 12.60
CA LEU A 103 11.57 -22.38 13.60
C LEU A 103 12.74 -21.39 13.65
N ASP A 104 13.20 -20.92 12.48
CA ASP A 104 14.29 -19.93 12.35
C ASP A 104 13.84 -18.46 12.44
N HIS A 105 12.56 -18.20 12.71
CA HIS A 105 12.01 -16.86 12.79
C HIS A 105 12.07 -16.32 14.23
N GLU A 106 12.45 -15.05 14.39
CA GLU A 106 12.44 -14.31 15.67
C GLU A 106 11.14 -14.42 16.51
N TYR A 107 10.01 -14.82 15.94
CA TYR A 107 8.80 -15.01 16.74
C TYR A 107 8.91 -16.24 17.64
N THR A 108 9.53 -17.32 17.17
CA THR A 108 9.66 -18.57 17.96
C THR A 108 10.64 -18.43 19.12
N THR A 109 11.38 -17.31 19.23
CA THR A 109 12.23 -17.01 20.39
C THR A 109 11.50 -16.22 21.48
N LYS A 110 10.29 -15.71 21.22
CA LYS A 110 9.50 -14.92 22.17
C LYS A 110 8.64 -15.83 23.06
N SER A 111 8.67 -15.62 24.37
CA SER A 111 7.90 -16.40 25.35
C SER A 111 6.39 -16.33 25.08
N SER A 112 5.84 -15.12 24.90
CA SER A 112 4.40 -14.95 24.62
C SER A 112 3.96 -15.69 23.35
N PHE A 113 4.82 -15.77 22.33
CA PHE A 113 4.52 -16.53 21.11
C PHE A 113 4.50 -18.03 21.39
N GLN A 114 5.50 -18.54 22.11
CA GLN A 114 5.61 -19.96 22.47
C GLN A 114 4.44 -20.41 23.36
N GLU A 115 4.09 -19.60 24.37
CA GLU A 115 3.00 -19.88 25.32
C GLU A 115 1.63 -19.91 24.63
N ASN A 116 1.33 -18.89 23.83
CA ASN A 116 0.08 -18.84 23.06
C ASN A 116 -0.02 -19.98 22.05
N PHE A 117 1.08 -20.26 21.30
CA PHE A 117 1.12 -21.38 20.37
C PHE A 117 0.85 -22.69 21.09
N PHE A 118 1.56 -22.97 22.19
CA PHE A 118 1.45 -24.24 22.88
C PHE A 118 0.07 -24.43 23.51
N THR A 119 -0.53 -23.35 24.02
CA THR A 119 -1.89 -23.36 24.55
C THR A 119 -2.89 -23.75 23.46
N ASP A 120 -2.91 -23.04 22.34
CA ASP A 120 -3.87 -23.29 21.25
C ASP A 120 -3.58 -24.64 20.55
N TRP A 121 -2.31 -25.05 20.41
CA TRP A 121 -1.96 -26.34 19.82
C TRP A 121 -2.50 -27.51 20.65
N ARG A 122 -2.50 -27.39 21.99
CA ARG A 122 -3.07 -28.42 22.87
C ARG A 122 -4.58 -28.53 22.75
N GLU A 123 -5.29 -27.49 22.33
CA GLU A 123 -6.74 -27.57 22.07
C GLU A 123 -7.06 -28.43 20.85
N GLU A 124 -6.15 -28.49 19.88
CA GLU A 124 -6.30 -29.25 18.64
C GLU A 124 -5.76 -30.69 18.76
N MET A 125 -5.25 -31.07 19.94
CA MET A 125 -4.76 -32.41 20.24
C MET A 125 -5.88 -33.34 20.77
N SER A 126 -5.74 -34.63 20.45
CA SER A 126 -6.46 -35.71 21.14
C SER A 126 -6.14 -35.76 22.64
N VAL A 127 -6.89 -36.56 23.38
CA VAL A 127 -6.68 -36.71 24.82
C VAL A 127 -5.31 -37.36 25.09
N GLU A 128 -4.96 -38.38 24.31
CA GLU A 128 -3.71 -39.13 24.40
C GLU A 128 -2.50 -38.25 24.08
N GLU A 129 -2.59 -37.43 23.03
CA GLU A 129 -1.55 -36.47 22.68
C GLU A 129 -1.35 -35.42 23.78
N ARG A 130 -2.44 -34.93 24.39
CA ARG A 130 -2.35 -33.96 25.51
C ARG A 130 -1.72 -34.55 26.75
N GLU A 131 -1.91 -35.84 27.01
CA GLU A 131 -1.27 -36.54 28.12
C GLU A 131 0.23 -36.74 27.88
N GLN A 132 0.62 -37.02 26.64
CA GLN A 132 2.02 -37.20 26.27
C GLN A 132 2.78 -35.86 26.19
N ILE A 133 2.24 -34.89 25.44
CA ILE A 133 2.88 -33.63 25.08
C ILE A 133 2.57 -32.55 26.13
N LYS A 134 3.43 -32.44 27.15
CA LYS A 134 3.24 -31.54 28.30
C LYS A 134 4.09 -30.26 28.26
N LYS A 135 5.21 -30.28 27.54
CA LYS A 135 6.15 -29.14 27.47
C LYS A 135 6.63 -28.90 26.04
N LEU A 136 6.50 -27.66 25.57
CA LEU A 136 7.00 -27.25 24.25
C LEU A 136 8.52 -27.47 24.11
N SER A 137 9.30 -27.23 25.17
CA SER A 137 10.76 -27.40 25.16
C SER A 137 11.25 -28.84 24.93
N LYS A 138 10.36 -29.82 25.05
CA LYS A 138 10.64 -31.24 24.74
C LYS A 138 10.20 -31.65 23.33
N CYS A 139 9.56 -30.75 22.59
CA CYS A 139 9.09 -30.98 21.24
C CYS A 139 10.22 -30.66 20.25
N ASP A 140 10.41 -31.54 19.27
CA ASP A 140 11.38 -31.34 18.20
C ASP A 140 10.66 -31.31 16.84
N PHE A 141 10.70 -30.13 16.23
CA PHE A 141 10.09 -29.82 14.94
C PHE A 141 11.09 -29.80 13.79
N THR A 142 12.37 -30.11 14.04
CA THR A 142 13.47 -29.95 13.06
C THR A 142 13.27 -30.79 11.80
N HIS A 143 12.77 -32.02 11.93
CA HIS A 143 12.47 -32.90 10.80
C HIS A 143 11.36 -32.33 9.91
N ILE A 144 10.29 -31.80 10.52
CA ILE A 144 9.20 -31.13 9.81
C ILE A 144 9.71 -29.85 9.13
N ASN A 145 10.52 -29.06 9.84
CA ASN A 145 11.13 -27.85 9.30
C ASN A 145 12.00 -28.17 8.08
N LYS A 146 12.89 -29.16 8.17
CA LYS A 146 13.74 -29.63 7.08
C LYS A 146 12.92 -30.03 5.85
N TYR A 147 11.84 -30.79 6.04
CA TYR A 147 10.93 -31.15 4.96
C TYR A 147 10.38 -29.93 4.21
N PHE A 148 9.95 -28.88 4.93
CA PHE A 148 9.45 -27.65 4.29
C PHE A 148 10.56 -26.80 3.66
N LEU A 149 11.78 -26.83 4.18
CA LEU A 149 12.94 -26.21 3.54
C LEU A 149 13.25 -26.91 2.20
N ASP A 150 13.29 -28.25 2.20
CA ASP A 150 13.53 -29.05 1.00
C ASP A 150 12.42 -28.81 -0.05
N LYS A 151 11.13 -28.79 0.37
CA LYS A 151 10.00 -28.44 -0.51
C LYS A 151 10.10 -27.04 -1.10
N SER A 152 10.63 -26.07 -0.34
CA SER A 152 10.86 -24.71 -0.82
C SER A 152 11.95 -24.68 -1.90
N GLU A 153 13.02 -25.43 -1.72
CA GLU A 153 14.10 -25.57 -2.72
C GLU A 153 13.63 -26.32 -3.96
N GLU A 154 12.87 -27.41 -3.82
CA GLU A 154 12.21 -28.11 -4.94
C GLU A 154 11.34 -27.14 -5.76
N LYS A 155 10.53 -26.31 -5.08
CA LYS A 155 9.68 -25.30 -5.73
C LYS A 155 10.51 -24.24 -6.48
N LYS A 156 11.67 -23.85 -5.96
CA LYS A 156 12.58 -22.93 -6.65
C LYS A 156 13.22 -23.60 -7.87
N ALA A 157 13.56 -24.88 -7.75
CA ALA A 157 14.16 -25.69 -8.80
C ALA A 157 13.19 -26.13 -9.92
N MET A 158 11.87 -25.99 -9.73
CA MET A 158 10.87 -26.32 -10.76
C MET A 158 11.21 -25.72 -12.14
N THR A 159 10.94 -26.49 -13.19
CA THR A 159 11.21 -26.08 -14.57
C THR A 159 10.30 -24.93 -14.99
N LYS A 160 10.62 -24.28 -16.12
CA LYS A 160 9.80 -23.18 -16.65
C LYS A 160 8.40 -23.68 -17.04
N GLU A 161 8.32 -24.91 -17.55
CA GLU A 161 7.08 -25.55 -18.00
C GLU A 161 6.16 -25.84 -16.81
N GLN A 162 6.69 -26.44 -15.74
CA GLN A 162 5.93 -26.68 -14.49
C GLN A 162 5.42 -25.37 -13.87
N LYS A 163 6.29 -24.34 -13.81
CA LYS A 163 5.91 -23.00 -13.33
C LYS A 163 4.83 -22.35 -14.21
N GLN A 164 4.84 -22.60 -15.51
CA GLN A 164 3.85 -22.08 -16.45
C GLN A 164 2.48 -22.75 -16.25
N VAL A 165 2.43 -24.07 -16.05
CA VAL A 165 1.19 -24.81 -15.74
C VAL A 165 0.54 -24.27 -14.47
N LEU A 166 1.29 -24.15 -13.36
CA LEU A 166 0.78 -23.60 -12.09
C LEU A 166 0.28 -22.15 -12.24
N LYS A 167 0.95 -21.36 -13.08
CA LYS A 167 0.54 -19.99 -13.37
C LYS A 167 -0.77 -19.94 -14.16
N GLU A 168 -0.97 -20.83 -15.12
CA GLU A 168 -2.20 -20.94 -15.90
C GLU A 168 -3.38 -21.39 -15.05
N GLU A 169 -3.20 -22.37 -14.16
CA GLU A 169 -4.19 -22.79 -13.18
C GLU A 169 -4.59 -21.63 -12.25
N ASN A 170 -3.59 -20.91 -11.72
CA ASN A 170 -3.86 -19.74 -10.87
C ASN A 170 -4.56 -18.60 -11.65
N ASN A 171 -4.27 -18.43 -12.95
CA ASN A 171 -4.96 -17.46 -13.80
C ASN A 171 -6.42 -17.85 -14.03
N LYS A 172 -6.73 -19.13 -14.26
CA LYS A 172 -8.12 -19.63 -14.36
C LYS A 172 -8.91 -19.33 -13.09
N LEU A 173 -8.33 -19.64 -11.92
CA LEU A 173 -8.95 -19.29 -10.63
C LEU A 173 -9.14 -17.79 -10.44
N THR A 174 -8.19 -16.97 -10.91
CA THR A 174 -8.31 -15.51 -10.85
C THR A 174 -9.37 -14.99 -11.81
N GLU A 175 -9.55 -15.61 -12.97
CA GLU A 175 -10.58 -15.21 -13.93
C GLU A 175 -11.99 -15.53 -13.40
N GLU A 176 -12.13 -16.67 -12.72
CA GLU A 176 -13.40 -17.15 -12.15
C GLU A 176 -13.78 -16.41 -10.85
N TYR A 177 -12.87 -16.29 -9.89
CA TYR A 177 -13.16 -15.73 -8.55
C TYR A 177 -12.65 -14.31 -8.35
N GLY A 178 -11.75 -13.82 -9.22
CA GLY A 178 -11.10 -12.52 -9.05
C GLY A 178 -11.90 -11.34 -9.57
N PHE A 179 -13.12 -11.55 -10.06
CA PHE A 179 -13.98 -10.53 -10.62
C PHE A 179 -15.43 -10.66 -10.15
N CYS A 180 -16.14 -9.54 -10.12
CA CYS A 180 -17.57 -9.44 -9.92
C CYS A 180 -18.21 -8.59 -11.02
N GLU A 181 -19.52 -8.67 -11.15
CA GLU A 181 -20.33 -7.74 -11.93
C GLU A 181 -21.00 -6.76 -10.97
N LEU A 182 -20.72 -5.47 -11.14
CA LEU A 182 -21.22 -4.39 -10.31
C LEU A 182 -21.85 -3.33 -11.21
N ASP A 183 -23.15 -3.12 -11.10
CA ASP A 183 -23.90 -2.14 -11.91
C ASP A 183 -23.65 -2.26 -13.43
N GLY A 184 -23.52 -3.50 -13.92
CA GLY A 184 -23.24 -3.81 -15.33
C GLY A 184 -21.76 -3.70 -15.73
N HIS A 185 -20.86 -3.40 -14.79
CA HIS A 185 -19.43 -3.35 -15.03
C HIS A 185 -18.72 -4.54 -14.39
N ARG A 186 -17.83 -5.16 -15.17
CA ARG A 186 -16.90 -6.16 -14.65
C ARG A 186 -15.80 -5.48 -13.83
N GLU A 187 -15.78 -5.74 -12.53
CA GLU A 187 -14.87 -5.14 -11.56
C GLU A 187 -13.98 -6.19 -10.91
N LYS A 188 -12.71 -5.82 -10.66
CA LYS A 188 -11.76 -6.72 -10.01
C LYS A 188 -11.99 -6.77 -8.51
N ILE A 189 -11.90 -7.96 -7.93
CA ILE A 189 -11.96 -8.18 -6.48
C ILE A 189 -10.53 -8.08 -5.91
N GLY A 190 -10.37 -7.39 -4.78
CA GLY A 190 -9.08 -7.14 -4.14
C GLY A 190 -8.49 -8.41 -3.50
N ASN A 191 -9.30 -9.10 -2.70
CA ASN A 191 -8.88 -10.22 -1.86
C ASN A 191 -9.92 -11.35 -1.84
N PHE A 192 -10.15 -11.98 -3.01
CA PHE A 192 -11.12 -13.06 -3.15
C PHE A 192 -10.71 -14.39 -2.49
N ARG A 193 -9.44 -14.54 -2.10
CA ARG A 193 -8.93 -15.72 -1.39
C ARG A 193 -9.13 -15.55 0.10
N VAL A 194 -9.76 -16.54 0.75
CA VAL A 194 -9.87 -16.60 2.21
C VAL A 194 -8.46 -16.78 2.81
N GLU A 195 -8.18 -16.10 3.92
CA GLU A 195 -6.88 -16.21 4.58
C GLU A 195 -6.67 -17.66 5.08
N PRO A 196 -5.54 -18.31 4.78
CA PRO A 196 -5.27 -19.66 5.26
C PRO A 196 -5.06 -19.69 6.79
N PRO A 197 -5.30 -20.85 7.44
CA PRO A 197 -4.95 -21.04 8.84
C PRO A 197 -3.44 -20.86 9.07
N GLY A 198 -3.07 -20.56 10.31
CA GLY A 198 -1.66 -20.38 10.69
C GLY A 198 -1.51 -19.62 11.99
N LEU A 199 -0.28 -19.31 12.40
CA LEU A 199 -0.05 -18.58 13.66
C LEU A 199 -0.20 -17.07 13.46
N PHE A 200 -0.86 -16.41 14.41
CA PHE A 200 -1.04 -14.96 14.43
C PHE A 200 0.28 -14.27 14.74
N ARG A 201 0.68 -13.34 13.87
CA ARG A 201 1.93 -12.60 13.96
C ARG A 201 1.62 -11.13 14.21
N GLY A 202 1.14 -10.85 15.41
CA GLY A 202 0.91 -9.48 15.89
C GLY A 202 2.22 -8.69 15.90
N ARG A 203 2.16 -7.41 15.50
CA ARG A 203 3.35 -6.54 15.43
C ARG A 203 3.72 -6.02 16.82
N GLY A 204 5.01 -5.77 17.05
CA GLY A 204 5.53 -5.35 18.35
C GLY A 204 5.40 -6.45 19.41
N GLU A 205 5.20 -6.05 20.67
CA GLU A 205 4.91 -6.94 21.80
C GLU A 205 3.41 -7.20 21.92
N HIS A 206 2.83 -7.77 20.86
CA HIS A 206 1.40 -8.08 20.84
C HIS A 206 1.08 -9.29 21.72
N PRO A 207 0.15 -9.17 22.71
CA PRO A 207 -0.11 -10.22 23.70
C PRO A 207 -0.67 -11.54 23.11
N LYS A 208 -1.29 -11.49 21.92
CA LYS A 208 -1.88 -12.63 21.21
C LYS A 208 -0.98 -13.24 20.14
N MET A 209 0.27 -12.77 19.98
CA MET A 209 1.18 -13.38 19.00
C MET A 209 1.35 -14.87 19.30
N GLY A 210 1.38 -15.72 18.28
CA GLY A 210 1.46 -17.18 18.44
C GLY A 210 0.12 -17.89 18.49
N LYS A 211 -0.99 -17.18 18.78
CA LYS A 211 -2.33 -17.79 18.74
C LYS A 211 -2.68 -18.36 17.36
N LEU A 212 -3.44 -19.45 17.35
CA LEU A 212 -3.88 -20.12 16.15
C LEU A 212 -4.97 -19.32 15.44
N LYS A 213 -4.71 -18.89 14.21
CA LYS A 213 -5.75 -18.46 13.27
C LYS A 213 -6.37 -19.70 12.67
N LYS A 214 -7.64 -19.95 12.99
CA LYS A 214 -8.37 -21.15 12.57
C LYS A 214 -8.73 -21.08 11.08
N ARG A 215 -8.97 -22.25 10.49
CA ARG A 215 -9.46 -22.38 9.12
C ARG A 215 -10.91 -21.90 9.08
N ILE A 216 -11.18 -20.91 8.24
CA ILE A 216 -12.54 -20.37 8.06
C ILE A 216 -13.36 -21.35 7.21
N GLN A 217 -14.50 -21.76 7.75
CA GLN A 217 -15.45 -22.66 7.09
C GLN A 217 -16.55 -21.88 6.34
N PRO A 218 -17.21 -22.48 5.32
CA PRO A 218 -18.35 -21.85 4.66
C PRO A 218 -19.46 -21.40 5.61
N GLU A 219 -19.68 -22.17 6.67
CA GLU A 219 -20.68 -21.91 7.72
C GLU A 219 -20.40 -20.63 8.54
N GLU A 220 -19.21 -20.03 8.39
CA GLU A 220 -18.81 -18.78 9.05
C GLU A 220 -18.92 -17.56 8.12
N ILE A 221 -19.04 -17.79 6.80
CA ILE A 221 -19.04 -16.73 5.79
C ILE A 221 -20.45 -16.22 5.52
N THR A 222 -20.59 -14.89 5.59
CA THR A 222 -21.76 -14.16 5.10
C THR A 222 -21.49 -13.65 3.69
N ILE A 223 -22.38 -13.96 2.75
CA ILE A 223 -22.35 -13.50 1.35
C ILE A 223 -23.25 -12.28 1.18
N ASN A 224 -22.81 -11.27 0.42
CA ASN A 224 -23.61 -10.10 0.07
C ASN A 224 -23.67 -9.91 -1.45
N CYS A 225 -24.87 -10.03 -2.02
CA CYS A 225 -25.13 -9.93 -3.45
C CYS A 225 -26.53 -9.36 -3.71
N SER A 226 -26.91 -9.15 -4.97
CA SER A 226 -28.27 -8.68 -5.29
C SER A 226 -29.33 -9.75 -5.09
N LYS A 227 -30.58 -9.35 -4.79
CA LYS A 227 -31.69 -10.30 -4.64
C LYS A 227 -31.95 -11.12 -5.92
N GLY A 228 -31.74 -10.51 -7.09
CA GLY A 228 -31.97 -11.14 -8.39
C GLY A 228 -30.72 -11.65 -9.12
N SER A 229 -29.53 -11.62 -8.49
CA SER A 229 -28.30 -12.14 -9.09
C SER A 229 -28.17 -13.65 -8.88
N ASN A 230 -27.25 -14.28 -9.61
CA ASN A 230 -26.84 -15.66 -9.31
C ASN A 230 -26.12 -15.71 -7.96
N ILE A 231 -26.79 -16.23 -6.93
CA ILE A 231 -26.22 -16.35 -5.58
C ILE A 231 -25.06 -17.37 -5.62
N PRO A 232 -23.87 -17.04 -5.07
CA PRO A 232 -22.77 -17.98 -4.94
C PRO A 232 -23.19 -19.29 -4.28
N VAL A 233 -22.84 -20.43 -4.87
CA VAL A 233 -23.08 -21.74 -4.27
C VAL A 233 -21.95 -22.07 -3.31
N ALA A 234 -22.28 -22.55 -2.11
CA ALA A 234 -21.29 -23.02 -1.14
C ALA A 234 -20.59 -24.30 -1.65
N PRO A 235 -19.37 -24.61 -1.17
CA PRO A 235 -18.73 -25.88 -1.45
C PRO A 235 -19.64 -27.08 -1.19
N LYS A 236 -19.47 -28.18 -1.95
CA LYS A 236 -20.35 -29.35 -1.86
C LYS A 236 -20.40 -29.89 -0.43
N GLY A 237 -21.61 -30.06 0.11
CA GLY A 237 -21.83 -30.54 1.49
C GLY A 237 -21.87 -29.44 2.55
N HIS A 238 -21.61 -28.18 2.18
CA HIS A 238 -21.59 -27.04 3.08
C HIS A 238 -22.71 -26.04 2.78
N ARG A 239 -22.89 -25.10 3.71
CA ARG A 239 -23.79 -23.95 3.53
C ARG A 239 -23.12 -22.66 4.00
N TRP A 240 -23.53 -21.53 3.41
CA TRP A 240 -23.14 -20.22 3.92
C TRP A 240 -23.77 -19.95 5.28
N ARG A 241 -23.08 -19.18 6.13
CA ARG A 241 -23.66 -18.66 7.38
C ARG A 241 -24.96 -17.93 7.12
N LYS A 242 -24.93 -17.03 6.13
CA LYS A 242 -26.04 -16.18 5.71
C LYS A 242 -25.77 -15.64 4.31
N VAL A 243 -26.82 -15.52 3.51
CA VAL A 243 -26.82 -14.69 2.30
C VAL A 243 -27.67 -13.44 2.59
N GLN A 244 -27.14 -12.28 2.23
CA GLN A 244 -27.85 -11.01 2.38
C GLN A 244 -27.72 -10.12 1.15
N HIS A 245 -28.51 -9.05 1.14
CA HIS A 245 -28.68 -8.16 0.00
C HIS A 245 -28.67 -6.69 0.46
N ASP A 246 -27.61 -6.32 1.17
CA ASP A 246 -27.42 -4.98 1.71
C ASP A 246 -26.62 -4.12 0.73
N ASN A 247 -27.33 -3.24 0.03
CA ASN A 247 -26.74 -2.33 -0.94
C ASN A 247 -26.18 -1.05 -0.32
N THR A 248 -26.21 -0.88 1.00
CA THR A 248 -25.61 0.27 1.69
C THR A 248 -24.12 0.06 2.00
N VAL A 249 -23.63 -1.17 1.87
CA VAL A 249 -22.24 -1.57 2.09
C VAL A 249 -21.53 -1.96 0.79
N THR A 250 -20.19 -2.05 0.83
CA THR A 250 -19.34 -2.31 -0.35
C THR A 250 -18.60 -3.64 -0.33
N TRP A 251 -18.85 -4.50 0.67
CA TRP A 251 -18.20 -5.81 0.79
C TRP A 251 -19.06 -6.89 0.14
N LEU A 252 -18.38 -7.91 -0.39
CA LEU A 252 -18.98 -9.04 -1.14
C LEU A 252 -19.13 -10.28 -0.26
N ALA A 253 -18.18 -10.48 0.65
CA ALA A 253 -18.25 -11.53 1.66
C ALA A 253 -17.60 -11.04 2.96
N SER A 254 -18.03 -11.58 4.09
CA SER A 254 -17.44 -11.27 5.40
C SER A 254 -17.47 -12.45 6.35
N TRP A 255 -16.52 -12.51 7.27
CA TRP A 255 -16.48 -13.44 8.39
C TRP A 255 -15.86 -12.76 9.61
N VAL A 256 -15.94 -13.42 10.77
CA VAL A 256 -15.28 -12.95 12.00
C VAL A 256 -14.01 -13.78 12.18
N GLU A 257 -12.85 -13.14 12.35
CA GLU A 257 -11.62 -13.88 12.67
C GLU A 257 -11.53 -14.19 14.16
N ASN A 258 -10.93 -15.32 14.51
CA ASN A 258 -11.02 -15.90 15.85
C ASN A 258 -10.05 -15.33 16.89
N VAL A 259 -9.03 -14.56 16.48
CA VAL A 259 -7.97 -14.08 17.39
C VAL A 259 -8.41 -12.81 18.11
N GLN A 260 -8.94 -11.83 17.39
CA GLN A 260 -9.42 -10.56 17.95
C GLN A 260 -10.94 -10.37 17.81
N GLY A 261 -11.67 -11.32 17.21
CA GLY A 261 -13.11 -11.20 16.99
C GLY A 261 -13.47 -10.12 15.96
N ASN A 262 -12.52 -9.68 15.13
CA ASN A 262 -12.75 -8.62 14.17
C ASN A 262 -13.40 -9.14 12.89
N PHE A 263 -14.20 -8.30 12.24
CA PHE A 263 -14.72 -8.61 10.91
C PHE A 263 -13.62 -8.51 9.83
N LYS A 264 -13.55 -9.54 9.00
CA LYS A 264 -12.78 -9.57 7.76
C LYS A 264 -13.73 -9.48 6.58
N TYR A 265 -13.29 -8.84 5.50
CA TYR A 265 -14.12 -8.57 4.33
C TYR A 265 -13.39 -8.89 3.04
N VAL A 266 -14.12 -9.47 2.08
CA VAL A 266 -13.77 -9.44 0.66
C VAL A 266 -14.33 -8.16 0.06
N MET A 267 -13.45 -7.34 -0.51
CA MET A 267 -13.85 -6.07 -1.13
C MET A 267 -13.28 -5.93 -2.54
N LEU A 268 -13.84 -4.99 -3.29
CA LEU A 268 -13.34 -4.61 -4.60
C LEU A 268 -11.89 -4.10 -4.56
N ASN A 269 -11.19 -4.28 -5.67
CA ASN A 269 -9.83 -3.82 -5.89
C ASN A 269 -9.76 -2.27 -5.83
N PRO A 270 -8.63 -1.68 -5.42
CA PRO A 270 -8.44 -0.22 -5.44
C PRO A 270 -8.70 0.48 -6.78
N SER A 271 -8.61 -0.22 -7.92
CA SER A 271 -8.93 0.32 -9.25
C SER A 271 -10.43 0.36 -9.58
N SER A 272 -11.28 -0.21 -8.72
CA SER A 272 -12.75 -0.21 -8.95
C SER A 272 -13.36 1.17 -8.74
N LYS A 273 -14.49 1.42 -9.40
CA LYS A 273 -15.24 2.69 -9.30
C LYS A 273 -15.49 3.11 -7.84
N LEU A 274 -16.09 2.24 -7.03
CA LEU A 274 -16.45 2.56 -5.64
C LEU A 274 -15.24 2.86 -4.74
N LYS A 275 -14.09 2.24 -4.99
CA LYS A 275 -12.85 2.52 -4.25
C LYS A 275 -12.19 3.80 -4.74
N GLY A 276 -12.14 4.01 -6.06
CA GLY A 276 -11.60 5.21 -6.70
C GLY A 276 -12.36 6.48 -6.29
N GLU A 277 -13.70 6.46 -6.35
CA GLU A 277 -14.55 7.59 -5.94
C GLU A 277 -14.32 7.99 -4.49
N LYS A 278 -14.26 7.01 -3.57
CA LYS A 278 -13.96 7.28 -2.15
C LYS A 278 -12.56 7.85 -1.95
N ASP A 279 -11.56 7.36 -2.71
CA ASP A 279 -10.20 7.86 -2.65
C ASP A 279 -10.10 9.29 -3.20
N TRP A 280 -10.82 9.60 -4.28
CA TRP A 280 -10.95 10.95 -4.83
C TRP A 280 -11.64 11.90 -3.84
N GLN A 281 -12.81 11.53 -3.30
CA GLN A 281 -13.52 12.31 -2.29
C GLN A 281 -12.68 12.58 -1.04
N LYS A 282 -11.88 11.60 -0.60
CA LYS A 282 -10.92 11.78 0.51
C LYS A 282 -9.97 12.96 0.23
N TYR A 283 -9.43 13.08 -0.98
CA TYR A 283 -8.56 14.20 -1.33
C TYR A 283 -9.34 15.51 -1.47
N GLU A 284 -10.56 15.48 -2.02
CA GLU A 284 -11.41 16.68 -2.09
C GLU A 284 -11.75 17.25 -0.70
N VAL A 285 -12.00 16.40 0.29
CA VAL A 285 -12.19 16.85 1.68
C VAL A 285 -10.91 17.49 2.23
N ALA A 286 -9.73 16.97 1.88
CA ALA A 286 -8.46 17.56 2.29
C ALA A 286 -8.18 18.91 1.59
N ARG A 287 -8.61 19.08 0.33
CA ARG A 287 -8.56 20.37 -0.39
C ARG A 287 -9.51 21.39 0.23
N LYS A 288 -10.72 20.97 0.62
CA LYS A 288 -11.65 21.82 1.39
C LYS A 288 -11.06 22.26 2.74
N LEU A 289 -10.29 21.37 3.40
CA LEU A 289 -9.56 21.75 4.60
C LEU A 289 -8.54 22.86 4.33
N LYS A 290 -7.79 22.80 3.20
CA LYS A 290 -6.83 23.86 2.82
C LYS A 290 -7.44 25.26 2.84
N LEU A 291 -8.69 25.41 2.38
CA LEU A 291 -9.39 26.70 2.37
C LEU A 291 -9.81 27.19 3.76
N LYS A 292 -9.96 26.29 4.73
CA LYS A 292 -10.44 26.59 6.10
C LYS A 292 -9.36 26.46 7.18
N VAL A 293 -8.18 25.93 6.84
CA VAL A 293 -7.17 25.52 7.82
C VAL A 293 -6.73 26.68 8.70
N GLU A 294 -6.52 27.87 8.13
CA GLU A 294 -6.12 29.05 8.90
C GLU A 294 -7.20 29.50 9.90
N THR A 295 -8.48 29.35 9.53
CA THR A 295 -9.58 29.62 10.47
C THR A 295 -9.56 28.61 11.63
N ILE A 296 -9.37 27.32 11.34
CA ILE A 296 -9.28 26.28 12.37
C ILE A 296 -8.05 26.50 13.26
N ARG A 297 -6.92 26.93 12.68
CA ARG A 297 -5.69 27.27 13.40
C ARG A 297 -5.88 28.40 14.38
N ARG A 298 -6.59 29.45 13.97
CA ARG A 298 -6.97 30.54 14.87
C ARG A 298 -7.88 30.04 16.02
N LEU A 299 -8.89 29.23 15.72
CA LEU A 299 -9.82 28.71 16.72
C LEU A 299 -9.12 27.87 17.79
N TYR A 300 -8.27 26.90 17.41
CA TYR A 300 -7.59 26.11 18.43
C TYR A 300 -6.55 26.92 19.22
N ARG A 301 -5.99 28.00 18.64
CA ARG A 301 -5.10 28.93 19.36
C ARG A 301 -5.84 29.74 20.43
N GLU A 302 -7.09 30.09 20.17
CA GLU A 302 -7.98 30.70 21.14
C GLU A 302 -8.37 29.70 22.25
N ASP A 303 -8.63 28.44 21.88
CA ASP A 303 -8.95 27.36 22.82
C ASP A 303 -7.87 27.16 23.91
N TRP A 304 -6.60 27.43 23.61
CA TRP A 304 -5.51 27.34 24.59
C TRP A 304 -5.67 28.29 25.78
N LYS A 305 -6.47 29.34 25.64
CA LYS A 305 -6.74 30.34 26.68
C LYS A 305 -8.10 30.14 27.35
N ASN A 306 -8.87 29.14 26.92
CA ASN A 306 -10.22 28.90 27.44
C ASN A 306 -10.18 28.60 28.95
N ARG A 307 -11.26 28.88 29.69
CA ARG A 307 -11.34 28.53 31.11
C ARG A 307 -11.52 27.02 31.32
N GLU A 308 -12.18 26.35 30.40
CA GLU A 308 -12.45 24.92 30.46
C GLU A 308 -11.23 24.09 30.02
N MET A 309 -10.78 23.18 30.90
CA MET A 309 -9.64 22.30 30.63
C MET A 309 -9.85 21.41 29.40
N LYS A 310 -11.06 20.86 29.24
CA LYS A 310 -11.43 20.03 28.08
C LYS A 310 -11.22 20.75 26.75
N THR A 311 -11.55 22.03 26.71
CA THR A 311 -11.35 22.88 25.53
C THR A 311 -9.87 23.16 25.29
N ARG A 312 -9.07 23.42 26.33
CA ARG A 312 -7.60 23.55 26.20
C ARG A 312 -6.95 22.27 25.67
N GLN A 313 -7.30 21.12 26.23
CA GLN A 313 -6.78 19.82 25.81
C GLN A 313 -7.11 19.55 24.34
N ARG A 314 -8.35 19.79 23.91
CA ARG A 314 -8.75 19.73 22.50
C ARG A 314 -7.87 20.62 21.63
N GLY A 315 -7.66 21.89 22.04
CA GLY A 315 -6.86 22.84 21.28
C GLY A 315 -5.40 22.41 21.12
N VAL A 316 -4.80 21.82 22.16
CA VAL A 316 -3.42 21.29 22.10
C VAL A 316 -3.34 19.99 21.30
N ALA A 317 -4.29 19.07 21.46
CA ALA A 317 -4.33 17.84 20.67
C ALA A 317 -4.50 18.13 19.16
N LEU A 318 -5.37 19.09 18.79
CA LEU A 318 -5.50 19.54 17.40
C LEU A 318 -4.22 20.16 16.87
N TYR A 319 -3.51 20.93 17.69
CA TYR A 319 -2.20 21.49 17.34
C TYR A 319 -1.17 20.39 17.03
N PHE A 320 -1.09 19.35 17.84
CA PHE A 320 -0.20 18.21 17.57
C PHE A 320 -0.58 17.44 16.30
N ILE A 321 -1.88 17.22 16.07
CA ILE A 321 -2.35 16.57 14.83
C ILE A 321 -2.03 17.42 13.60
N ASP A 322 -2.22 18.74 13.67
CA ASP A 322 -1.94 19.66 12.56
C ASP A 322 -0.43 19.82 12.30
N LYS A 323 0.38 20.07 13.33
CA LYS A 323 1.81 20.38 13.14
C LYS A 323 2.69 19.16 12.98
N LEU A 324 2.41 18.09 13.73
CA LEU A 324 3.25 16.89 13.78
C LEU A 324 2.66 15.73 13.00
N ALA A 325 1.50 15.92 12.37
CA ALA A 325 0.78 14.89 11.64
C ALA A 325 0.57 13.60 12.47
N LEU A 326 0.35 13.74 13.78
CA LEU A 326 0.04 12.60 14.65
C LEU A 326 -1.30 11.96 14.22
N ARG A 327 -1.42 10.66 14.48
CA ARG A 327 -2.72 9.96 14.31
C ARG A 327 -3.62 10.30 15.49
N ALA A 328 -4.93 10.14 15.31
CA ALA A 328 -5.91 10.49 16.34
C ALA A 328 -5.67 9.75 17.67
N GLY A 329 -5.36 8.45 17.64
CA GLY A 329 -5.12 7.62 18.84
C GLY A 329 -6.43 7.20 19.51
N ASN A 330 -7.05 6.13 19.00
CA ASN A 330 -8.20 5.54 19.69
C ASN A 330 -7.69 4.73 20.88
N GLU A 331 -8.43 4.77 21.98
CA GLU A 331 -8.24 3.86 23.11
C GLU A 331 -8.28 2.40 22.65
N LYS A 332 -7.45 1.58 23.28
CA LYS A 332 -7.35 0.16 23.02
C LYS A 332 -7.26 -0.57 24.35
N GLU A 333 -7.72 -1.80 24.35
CA GLU A 333 -7.57 -2.69 25.49
C GLU A 333 -6.16 -3.31 25.46
N GLU A 334 -5.40 -3.12 26.55
CA GLU A 334 -3.97 -3.48 26.67
C GLU A 334 -3.73 -5.00 26.63
N SER A 335 -4.67 -5.79 27.15
CA SER A 335 -4.62 -7.26 27.10
C SER A 335 -4.89 -7.83 25.69
N GLU A 336 -5.51 -7.03 24.83
CA GLU A 336 -6.03 -7.47 23.53
C GLU A 336 -5.14 -7.03 22.35
N THR A 337 -4.36 -5.96 22.54
CA THR A 337 -3.58 -5.33 21.48
C THR A 337 -2.20 -4.91 21.97
N ALA A 338 -1.26 -4.72 21.05
CA ALA A 338 0.04 -4.14 21.42
C ALA A 338 -0.13 -2.70 21.90
N ASP A 339 0.50 -2.37 23.03
CA ASP A 339 0.49 -1.02 23.61
C ASP A 339 1.11 -0.02 22.61
N THR A 340 0.22 0.78 22.02
CA THR A 340 0.56 1.72 20.97
C THR A 340 -0.42 2.87 20.98
N VAL A 341 0.11 4.08 21.05
CA VAL A 341 -0.67 5.29 21.28
C VAL A 341 -0.75 6.19 20.03
N GLY A 342 -1.71 7.10 20.05
CA GLY A 342 -1.75 8.26 19.16
C GLY A 342 -2.09 9.51 19.96
N CYS A 343 -2.38 10.62 19.28
CA CYS A 343 -2.46 11.93 19.92
C CYS A 343 -3.39 12.00 21.13
N CYS A 344 -4.63 11.49 21.03
CA CYS A 344 -5.61 11.58 22.12
C CYS A 344 -5.39 10.55 23.22
N SER A 345 -4.55 9.53 22.98
CA SER A 345 -4.26 8.45 23.91
C SER A 345 -2.80 8.52 24.40
N LEU A 346 -2.17 9.69 24.30
CA LEU A 346 -0.84 9.90 24.88
C LEU A 346 -0.98 9.89 26.40
N ARG A 347 -0.11 9.13 27.06
CA ARG A 347 0.15 9.17 28.51
C ARG A 347 1.25 10.16 28.88
N VAL A 348 1.35 10.52 30.15
CA VAL A 348 2.36 11.45 30.69
C VAL A 348 3.79 11.00 30.39
N GLU A 349 4.09 9.70 30.51
CA GLU A 349 5.41 9.12 30.24
C GLU A 349 5.95 9.34 28.82
N HIS A 350 5.08 9.62 27.85
CA HIS A 350 5.45 9.73 26.45
C HIS A 350 6.01 11.10 26.05
N ILE A 351 5.95 12.07 26.97
CA ILE A 351 6.48 13.41 26.72
C ILE A 351 7.36 13.90 27.86
N THR A 352 8.45 14.56 27.51
CA THR A 352 9.32 15.25 28.44
C THR A 352 9.38 16.73 28.08
N LEU A 353 9.14 17.59 29.08
CA LEU A 353 9.11 19.04 28.89
C LEU A 353 10.44 19.67 29.30
N HIS A 354 11.12 20.31 28.34
CA HIS A 354 12.37 21.02 28.57
C HIS A 354 12.14 22.52 28.40
N GLN A 355 12.44 23.30 29.44
CA GLN A 355 12.26 24.76 29.40
C GLN A 355 13.15 25.41 28.33
N GLU A 356 14.39 24.92 28.21
CA GLU A 356 15.35 25.25 27.15
C GLU A 356 16.14 23.98 26.81
N LYS A 357 16.30 23.66 25.52
CA LYS A 357 17.13 22.55 25.03
C LYS A 357 17.65 22.90 23.64
N GLY A 358 18.95 22.71 23.41
CA GLY A 358 19.57 22.99 22.10
C GLY A 358 19.47 24.44 21.63
N GLY A 359 19.44 25.41 22.55
CA GLY A 359 19.29 26.83 22.25
C GLY A 359 17.87 27.25 21.81
N GLN A 360 16.87 26.40 22.03
CA GLN A 360 15.46 26.69 21.79
C GLN A 360 14.66 26.59 23.08
N GLU A 361 13.76 27.56 23.29
CA GLU A 361 12.84 27.58 24.42
C GLU A 361 11.61 26.68 24.16
N PHE A 362 11.00 26.20 25.25
CA PHE A 362 9.72 25.45 25.22
C PHE A 362 9.79 24.19 24.35
N MET A 363 10.80 23.36 24.60
CA MET A 363 11.02 22.12 23.86
C MET A 363 10.20 20.97 24.45
N VAL A 364 9.46 20.27 23.59
CA VAL A 364 8.75 19.04 23.94
C VAL A 364 9.42 17.86 23.26
N GLU A 365 9.94 16.95 24.06
CA GLU A 365 10.48 15.67 23.59
C GLU A 365 9.36 14.63 23.62
N PHE A 366 9.06 14.04 22.47
CA PHE A 366 8.10 12.96 22.31
C PHE A 366 8.84 11.65 22.12
N ASP A 367 8.46 10.62 22.87
CA ASP A 367 8.98 9.27 22.70
C ASP A 367 7.89 8.22 23.01
N PHE A 368 7.34 7.61 21.97
CA PHE A 368 6.28 6.61 22.13
C PHE A 368 6.20 5.64 20.95
N LEU A 369 5.55 4.50 21.16
CA LEU A 369 5.24 3.55 20.08
C LEU A 369 3.91 3.90 19.41
N GLY A 370 3.96 4.27 18.14
CA GLY A 370 2.77 4.55 17.33
C GLY A 370 2.18 3.30 16.67
N LYS A 371 1.32 3.51 15.67
CA LYS A 371 0.75 2.42 14.86
C LYS A 371 1.86 1.47 14.36
N ASP A 372 1.56 0.17 14.44
CA ASP A 372 2.47 -0.93 14.05
C ASP A 372 3.73 -1.02 14.93
N SER A 373 3.68 -0.45 16.14
CA SER A 373 4.78 -0.36 17.12
C SER A 373 6.02 0.32 16.56
N ILE A 374 5.82 1.29 15.65
CA ILE A 374 6.89 2.14 15.13
C ILE A 374 7.10 3.29 16.11
N ARG A 375 8.32 3.38 16.65
CA ARG A 375 8.73 4.46 17.56
C ARG A 375 8.59 5.82 16.87
N TYR A 376 7.94 6.75 17.54
CA TYR A 376 7.93 8.16 17.22
C TYR A 376 8.83 8.85 18.24
N TYR A 377 10.01 9.26 17.79
CA TYR A 377 10.91 10.10 18.57
C TYR A 377 11.02 11.45 17.88
N ASN A 378 10.75 12.54 18.60
CA ASN A 378 10.88 13.88 18.04
C ASN A 378 11.07 14.92 19.13
N GLU A 379 11.94 15.89 18.91
CA GLU A 379 12.10 17.07 19.75
C GLU A 379 11.55 18.27 19.01
N VAL A 380 10.51 18.90 19.57
CA VAL A 380 9.77 19.96 18.89
C VAL A 380 9.66 21.19 19.77
N PRO A 381 10.17 22.36 19.34
CA PRO A 381 9.85 23.62 20.01
C PRO A 381 8.37 23.95 19.78
N VAL A 382 7.64 24.20 20.86
CA VAL A 382 6.21 24.53 20.80
C VAL A 382 5.94 25.97 21.23
N GLU A 383 4.77 26.48 20.88
CA GLU A 383 4.35 27.80 21.35
C GLU A 383 4.27 27.83 22.90
N GLY A 384 4.77 28.88 23.56
CA GLY A 384 4.89 28.90 25.03
C GLY A 384 3.56 28.69 25.78
N ARG A 385 2.41 28.99 25.17
CA ARG A 385 1.08 28.67 25.72
C ARG A 385 0.79 27.17 25.70
N VAL A 386 1.19 26.46 24.65
CA VAL A 386 1.08 25.01 24.55
C VAL A 386 1.94 24.37 25.65
N PHE A 387 3.19 24.81 25.79
CA PHE A 387 4.09 24.30 26.82
C PHE A 387 3.55 24.49 28.25
N LYS A 388 3.03 25.68 28.57
CA LYS A 388 2.38 25.95 29.87
C LYS A 388 1.14 25.07 30.10
N ASN A 389 0.34 24.84 29.06
CA ASN A 389 -0.81 23.94 29.15
C ASN A 389 -0.38 22.50 29.37
N LEU A 390 0.69 22.02 28.71
CA LEU A 390 1.21 20.66 28.94
C LEU A 390 1.67 20.47 30.39
N LYS A 391 2.35 21.47 30.98
CA LYS A 391 2.69 21.43 32.41
C LYS A 391 1.45 21.25 33.30
N LEU A 392 0.37 21.97 33.00
CA LEU A 392 -0.91 21.83 33.72
C LEU A 392 -1.59 20.47 33.46
N PHE A 393 -1.44 19.91 32.26
CA PHE A 393 -2.05 18.62 31.93
C PHE A 393 -1.35 17.44 32.62
N MET A 394 -0.09 17.62 33.03
CA MET A 394 0.72 16.63 33.75
C MET A 394 0.70 16.84 35.27
N GLU A 395 0.07 17.91 35.77
CA GLU A 395 0.03 18.22 37.19
C GLU A 395 -0.84 17.21 37.95
N ASN A 396 -0.32 16.65 39.04
CA ASN A 396 -0.96 15.61 39.87
C ASN A 396 -1.35 14.34 39.08
N LYS A 397 -0.49 13.91 38.15
CA LYS A 397 -0.65 12.68 37.37
C LYS A 397 0.58 11.78 37.48
N GLU A 398 0.33 10.49 37.44
CA GLU A 398 1.36 9.46 37.35
C GLU A 398 1.80 9.25 35.88
N PRO A 399 2.95 8.61 35.62
CA PRO A 399 3.45 8.39 34.25
C PRO A 399 2.46 7.67 33.33
N GLU A 400 1.68 6.73 33.87
CA GLU A 400 0.70 5.91 33.15
C GLU A 400 -0.63 6.62 32.90
N ASP A 401 -0.87 7.77 33.53
CA ASP A 401 -2.12 8.52 33.34
C ASP A 401 -2.18 9.17 31.94
N ASP A 402 -3.39 9.25 31.40
CA ASP A 402 -3.64 9.95 30.14
C ASP A 402 -3.25 11.44 30.23
N LEU A 403 -2.40 11.90 29.31
CA LEU A 403 -2.07 13.31 29.14
C LEU A 403 -3.32 14.14 28.87
N PHE A 404 -4.26 13.57 28.09
CA PHE A 404 -5.50 14.20 27.66
C PHE A 404 -6.74 13.56 28.29
N ASP A 405 -6.83 13.56 29.62
CA ASP A 405 -7.85 12.89 30.44
C ASP A 405 -9.32 13.27 30.17
N ARG A 406 -9.60 14.39 29.48
CA ARG A 406 -10.98 14.89 29.28
C ARG A 406 -11.48 14.80 27.84
N ILE A 407 -10.66 14.29 26.92
CA ILE A 407 -11.01 14.17 25.50
C ILE A 407 -10.71 12.77 24.98
N ASN A 408 -11.45 12.38 23.96
CA ASN A 408 -11.15 11.19 23.17
C ASN A 408 -11.37 11.47 21.68
N THR A 409 -11.06 10.51 20.83
CA THR A 409 -11.15 10.69 19.37
C THR A 409 -12.58 10.92 18.88
N THR A 410 -13.58 10.34 19.55
CA THR A 410 -15.00 10.55 19.23
C THR A 410 -15.38 12.01 19.44
N TYR A 411 -15.05 12.58 20.61
CA TYR A 411 -15.27 13.99 20.92
C TYR A 411 -14.52 14.90 19.94
N LEU A 412 -13.24 14.61 19.66
CA LEU A 412 -12.42 15.39 18.74
C LEU A 412 -13.02 15.43 17.33
N ASN A 413 -13.38 14.27 16.78
CA ASN A 413 -13.95 14.18 15.43
C ASN A 413 -15.34 14.80 15.34
N LYS A 414 -16.16 14.72 16.41
CA LYS A 414 -17.45 15.42 16.46
C LYS A 414 -17.27 16.93 16.34
N HIS A 415 -16.34 17.51 17.09
CA HIS A 415 -16.03 18.95 17.00
C HIS A 415 -15.49 19.33 15.62
N LEU A 416 -14.54 18.55 15.07
CA LEU A 416 -14.00 18.79 13.73
C LEU A 416 -15.10 18.77 12.65
N ASN A 417 -16.04 17.83 12.73
CA ASN A 417 -17.14 17.71 11.78
C ASN A 417 -18.09 18.92 11.84
N GLN A 418 -18.32 19.48 13.04
CA GLN A 418 -19.09 20.72 13.20
C GLN A 418 -18.41 21.91 12.51
N SER A 419 -17.07 22.00 12.58
CA SER A 419 -16.29 23.06 11.93
C SER A 419 -16.25 22.91 10.40
N MET A 420 -16.22 21.68 9.90
CA MET A 420 -16.33 21.37 8.48
C MET A 420 -16.95 19.98 8.27
N PRO A 421 -18.10 19.86 7.59
CA PRO A 421 -18.72 18.57 7.32
C PRO A 421 -17.74 17.59 6.65
N GLY A 422 -17.61 16.39 7.24
CA GLY A 422 -16.69 15.35 6.78
C GLY A 422 -15.25 15.47 7.31
N LEU A 423 -14.92 16.55 8.03
CA LEU A 423 -13.61 16.71 8.66
C LEU A 423 -13.45 15.76 9.85
N THR A 424 -12.29 15.12 9.89
CA THR A 424 -11.84 14.22 10.96
C THR A 424 -10.33 14.38 11.13
N ALA A 425 -9.77 13.93 12.23
CA ALA A 425 -8.33 14.03 12.52
C ALA A 425 -7.45 13.43 11.40
N LYS A 426 -7.90 12.35 10.74
CA LYS A 426 -7.19 11.73 9.61
C LYS A 426 -7.03 12.64 8.38
N VAL A 427 -7.91 13.63 8.20
CA VAL A 427 -7.87 14.53 7.04
C VAL A 427 -6.64 15.43 7.12
N PHE A 428 -6.25 15.89 8.33
CA PHE A 428 -5.04 16.69 8.53
C PHE A 428 -3.78 15.98 8.02
N ARG A 429 -3.62 14.68 8.29
CA ARG A 429 -2.49 13.91 7.75
C ARG A 429 -2.48 13.87 6.22
N THR A 430 -3.64 13.76 5.58
CA THR A 430 -3.76 13.76 4.11
C THR A 430 -3.46 15.15 3.53
N PHE A 431 -4.02 16.19 4.16
CA PHE A 431 -3.80 17.59 3.81
C PHE A 431 -2.32 17.99 3.91
N ASN A 432 -1.69 17.72 5.06
CA ASN A 432 -0.29 18.05 5.30
C ASN A 432 0.62 17.27 4.35
N ALA A 433 0.41 15.96 4.19
CA ALA A 433 1.20 15.14 3.27
C ALA A 433 1.14 15.63 1.82
N SER A 434 -0.08 15.92 1.32
CA SER A 434 -0.28 16.40 -0.06
C SER A 434 0.29 17.81 -0.25
N THR A 435 0.07 18.72 0.69
CA THR A 435 0.61 20.09 0.66
C THR A 435 2.14 20.08 0.67
N THR A 436 2.75 19.31 1.59
CA THR A 436 4.21 19.16 1.65
C THR A 436 4.78 18.59 0.36
N LEU A 437 4.14 17.60 -0.26
CA LEU A 437 4.60 17.08 -1.56
C LEU A 437 4.62 18.19 -2.62
N GLN A 438 3.52 18.91 -2.78
CA GLN A 438 3.41 19.97 -3.80
C GLN A 438 4.44 21.08 -3.57
N GLU A 439 4.60 21.54 -2.33
CA GLU A 439 5.61 22.55 -1.98
C GLU A 439 7.04 22.07 -2.24
N GLN A 440 7.36 20.83 -1.86
CA GLN A 440 8.70 20.29 -2.06
C GLN A 440 9.00 20.05 -3.54
N LEU A 441 8.03 19.58 -4.34
CA LEU A 441 8.20 19.46 -5.78
C LEU A 441 8.44 20.82 -6.44
N ASN A 442 7.74 21.86 -6.00
CA ASN A 442 7.93 23.23 -6.49
C ASN A 442 9.30 23.80 -6.10
N LYS A 443 9.85 23.43 -4.92
CA LYS A 443 11.16 23.89 -4.44
C LYS A 443 12.33 23.12 -5.04
N LEU A 444 12.18 21.80 -5.26
CA LEU A 444 13.29 20.90 -5.60
C LEU A 444 13.41 20.59 -7.09
N THR A 445 12.46 21.02 -7.92
CA THR A 445 12.44 20.70 -9.36
C THR A 445 12.58 21.95 -10.21
N THR A 446 13.56 21.96 -11.11
CA THR A 446 13.72 22.98 -12.15
C THR A 446 13.64 22.36 -13.54
N ALA A 447 13.37 23.19 -14.56
CA ALA A 447 13.09 22.71 -15.92
C ALA A 447 14.31 22.08 -16.61
N ASP A 448 15.51 22.58 -16.28
CA ASP A 448 16.83 22.20 -16.81
C ASP A 448 17.38 20.88 -16.27
N MET A 449 16.78 20.33 -15.22
CA MET A 449 17.17 19.04 -14.65
C MET A 449 17.00 17.88 -15.65
N SER A 450 17.93 16.94 -15.63
CA SER A 450 17.78 15.67 -16.34
C SER A 450 16.60 14.85 -15.78
N LEU A 451 16.16 13.83 -16.53
CA LEU A 451 15.11 12.92 -16.06
C LEU A 451 15.50 12.25 -14.73
N GLU A 452 16.74 11.76 -14.61
CA GLU A 452 17.25 11.15 -13.40
C GLU A 452 17.28 12.11 -12.20
N GLU A 453 17.63 13.37 -12.42
CA GLU A 453 17.62 14.40 -11.39
C GLU A 453 16.19 14.73 -10.92
N LYS A 454 15.25 14.86 -11.86
CA LYS A 454 13.82 15.04 -11.55
C LYS A 454 13.27 13.89 -10.73
N LEU A 455 13.65 12.65 -11.03
CA LEU A 455 13.24 11.47 -10.25
C LEU A 455 13.81 11.49 -8.82
N LEU A 456 15.07 11.91 -8.65
CA LEU A 456 15.65 12.09 -7.32
C LEU A 456 14.93 13.20 -6.54
N SER A 457 14.63 14.33 -7.17
CA SER A 457 13.86 15.42 -6.56
C SER A 457 12.46 14.97 -6.13
N TYR A 458 11.78 14.17 -6.95
CA TYR A 458 10.48 13.58 -6.59
C TYR A 458 10.61 12.67 -5.35
N ASN A 459 11.63 11.81 -5.31
CA ASN A 459 11.85 10.92 -4.18
C ASN A 459 12.22 11.68 -2.90
N ARG A 460 13.01 12.75 -2.99
CA ARG A 460 13.30 13.66 -1.87
C ARG A 460 12.04 14.36 -1.37
N ALA A 461 11.19 14.85 -2.26
CA ALA A 461 9.91 15.45 -1.90
C ALA A 461 8.99 14.44 -1.17
N ASN A 462 8.87 13.21 -1.67
CA ASN A 462 8.11 12.16 -0.98
C ASN A 462 8.77 11.72 0.33
N ARG A 463 10.11 11.79 0.45
CA ARG A 463 10.82 11.49 1.70
C ARG A 463 10.48 12.49 2.78
N ALA A 464 10.44 13.79 2.46
CA ALA A 464 10.00 14.81 3.41
C ALA A 464 8.60 14.50 3.97
N VAL A 465 7.69 14.05 3.10
CA VAL A 465 6.35 13.60 3.51
C VAL A 465 6.41 12.34 4.39
N ALA A 466 7.24 11.36 4.03
CA ALA A 466 7.39 10.14 4.79
C ALA A 466 7.96 10.40 6.19
N ILE A 467 8.92 11.33 6.33
CA ILE A 467 9.45 11.81 7.61
C ILE A 467 8.35 12.47 8.44
N LEU A 468 7.61 13.42 7.85
CA LEU A 468 6.47 14.08 8.51
C LEU A 468 5.44 13.07 9.03
N CYS A 469 5.18 12.01 8.27
CA CYS A 469 4.21 10.97 8.65
C CYS A 469 4.80 9.84 9.52
N ASN A 470 6.06 9.94 9.93
CA ASN A 470 6.83 8.90 10.60
C ASN A 470 6.73 7.52 9.93
N HIS A 471 6.85 7.46 8.60
CA HIS A 471 6.86 6.23 7.82
C HIS A 471 8.27 5.64 7.79
N GLN A 472 8.63 4.92 8.83
CA GLN A 472 9.93 4.28 8.98
C GLN A 472 9.91 2.80 8.55
N ARG A 473 11.08 2.25 8.28
CA ARG A 473 11.34 0.82 8.12
C ARG A 473 12.71 0.46 8.66
N ALA A 474 12.88 -0.79 9.09
CA ALA A 474 14.20 -1.33 9.35
C ALA A 474 15.05 -1.32 8.07
N ALA A 475 16.36 -1.12 8.22
CA ALA A 475 17.30 -1.25 7.12
C ALA A 475 17.23 -2.70 6.58
N PRO A 476 17.14 -2.90 5.25
CA PRO A 476 17.14 -4.24 4.68
C PRO A 476 18.40 -5.03 5.07
N LYS A 477 18.27 -6.31 5.45
CA LYS A 477 19.40 -7.17 5.83
C LYS A 477 20.50 -7.26 4.74
N THR A 478 20.12 -7.08 3.48
CA THR A 478 21.04 -7.13 2.32
C THR A 478 21.48 -5.75 1.83
N PHE A 479 21.22 -4.68 2.60
CA PHE A 479 21.47 -3.30 2.17
C PHE A 479 22.94 -3.04 1.90
N GLU A 480 23.83 -3.37 2.84
CA GLU A 480 25.28 -3.16 2.72
C GLU A 480 25.87 -3.85 1.50
N LYS A 481 25.56 -5.14 1.31
CA LYS A 481 25.97 -5.89 0.12
C LYS A 481 25.48 -5.23 -1.17
N SER A 482 24.24 -4.73 -1.18
CA SER A 482 23.71 -4.05 -2.36
C SER A 482 24.33 -2.67 -2.60
N MET A 483 24.77 -1.97 -1.55
CA MET A 483 25.46 -0.68 -1.66
C MET A 483 26.89 -0.88 -2.15
N GLN A 484 27.61 -1.87 -1.63
CA GLN A 484 28.95 -2.24 -2.12
C GLN A 484 28.92 -2.54 -3.62
N ASN A 485 27.97 -3.38 -4.06
CA ASN A 485 27.79 -3.69 -5.48
C ASN A 485 27.53 -2.45 -6.36
N LEU A 486 26.92 -1.38 -5.81
CA LEU A 486 26.73 -0.12 -6.53
C LEU A 486 28.00 0.73 -6.53
N GLN A 487 28.72 0.79 -5.41
CA GLN A 487 30.01 1.47 -5.30
C GLN A 487 31.02 0.88 -6.28
N ASP A 488 31.11 -0.45 -6.38
CA ASP A 488 32.00 -1.14 -7.32
C ASP A 488 31.66 -0.77 -8.77
N LYS A 489 30.36 -0.71 -9.11
CA LYS A 489 29.90 -0.26 -10.45
C LYS A 489 30.25 1.19 -10.72
N VAL A 490 30.12 2.07 -9.72
CA VAL A 490 30.52 3.48 -9.84
C VAL A 490 32.03 3.58 -10.08
N ALA A 491 32.84 2.84 -9.32
CA ALA A 491 34.30 2.82 -9.47
C ALA A 491 34.73 2.32 -10.86
N GLN A 492 34.15 1.21 -11.33
CA GLN A 492 34.40 0.70 -12.69
C GLN A 492 34.01 1.72 -13.76
N LYS A 493 32.89 2.43 -13.56
CA LYS A 493 32.42 3.44 -14.51
C LYS A 493 33.30 4.69 -14.53
N GLN A 494 33.80 5.09 -13.36
CA GLN A 494 34.77 6.17 -13.23
C GLN A 494 36.07 5.83 -13.98
N GLN A 495 36.59 4.61 -13.82
CA GLN A 495 37.78 4.16 -14.54
C GLN A 495 37.58 4.19 -16.07
N GLN A 496 36.42 3.72 -16.57
CA GLN A 496 36.07 3.82 -17.99
C GLN A 496 36.05 5.27 -18.49
N LEU A 497 35.51 6.18 -17.67
CA LEU A 497 35.44 7.60 -17.99
C LEU A 497 36.84 8.24 -18.05
N ASP A 498 37.72 7.90 -17.11
CA ASP A 498 39.08 8.44 -17.06
C ASP A 498 39.91 8.01 -18.28
N VAL A 499 39.78 6.74 -18.69
CA VAL A 499 40.38 6.24 -19.93
C VAL A 499 39.82 6.98 -21.15
N ALA A 500 38.49 7.12 -21.26
CA ALA A 500 37.86 7.84 -22.38
C ALA A 500 38.26 9.32 -22.44
N ARG A 501 38.41 9.99 -21.29
CA ARG A 501 38.90 11.38 -21.20
C ARG A 501 40.36 11.49 -21.65
N LYS A 502 41.21 10.51 -21.33
CA LYS A 502 42.60 10.45 -21.82
C LYS A 502 42.63 10.28 -23.34
N GLU A 503 41.88 9.33 -23.89
CA GLU A 503 41.77 9.12 -25.33
C GLU A 503 41.25 10.36 -26.07
N LEU A 504 40.27 11.06 -25.49
CA LEU A 504 39.77 12.32 -26.03
C LEU A 504 40.85 13.41 -26.04
N LYS A 505 41.63 13.53 -24.95
CA LYS A 505 42.73 14.49 -24.86
C LYS A 505 43.79 14.23 -25.93
N ASP A 506 44.12 12.97 -26.18
CA ASP A 506 45.09 12.58 -27.19
C ASP A 506 44.57 12.82 -28.61
N ALA A 507 43.30 12.50 -28.89
CA ALA A 507 42.65 12.82 -30.16
C ALA A 507 42.60 14.34 -30.43
N LYS A 508 42.35 15.16 -29.40
CA LYS A 508 42.40 16.64 -29.51
C LYS A 508 43.80 17.15 -29.83
N LYS A 509 44.85 16.54 -29.26
CA LYS A 509 46.24 16.88 -29.57
C LYS A 509 46.62 16.50 -30.99
N GLU A 510 46.22 15.32 -31.45
CA GLU A 510 46.45 14.86 -32.83
C GLU A 510 45.79 15.80 -33.84
N HIS A 511 44.54 16.18 -33.60
CA HIS A 511 43.85 17.15 -34.44
C HIS A 511 44.55 18.53 -34.48
N LYS A 512 45.09 19.00 -33.35
CA LYS A 512 45.87 20.26 -33.30
C LYS A 512 47.19 20.21 -34.07
N ARG A 513 47.81 19.02 -34.24
CA ARG A 513 49.14 18.87 -34.88
C ARG A 513 49.09 18.76 -36.40
N GLY A 514 47.95 18.40 -36.99
CA GLY A 514 47.84 18.20 -38.45
C GLY A 514 46.40 18.07 -38.92
N GLY A 515 45.52 18.98 -38.47
CA GLY A 515 44.07 18.89 -38.59
C GLY A 515 43.55 18.42 -39.95
N THR A 516 42.86 17.29 -39.95
CA THR A 516 42.15 16.73 -41.11
C THR A 516 40.71 16.43 -40.73
N GLU A 517 39.85 16.26 -41.73
CA GLU A 517 38.44 15.84 -41.53
C GLU A 517 38.33 14.53 -40.73
N ARG A 518 39.28 13.62 -40.92
CA ARG A 518 39.35 12.34 -40.21
C ARG A 518 39.63 12.55 -38.71
N THR A 519 40.56 13.43 -38.36
CA THR A 519 40.89 13.70 -36.95
C THR A 519 39.80 14.51 -36.25
N ARG A 520 39.07 15.38 -36.97
CA ARG A 520 37.87 16.06 -36.45
C ARG A 520 36.77 15.07 -36.05
N LYS A 521 36.40 14.15 -36.96
CA LYS A 521 35.39 13.11 -36.69
C LYS A 521 35.78 12.19 -35.55
N LEU A 522 37.08 11.92 -35.37
CA LEU A 522 37.58 11.13 -34.24
C LEU A 522 37.36 11.85 -32.90
N VAL A 523 37.65 13.16 -32.84
CA VAL A 523 37.37 13.98 -31.65
C VAL A 523 35.88 13.98 -31.32
N GLU A 524 35.01 14.28 -32.28
CA GLU A 524 33.55 14.27 -32.08
C GLU A 524 33.04 12.92 -31.54
N LYS A 525 33.53 11.80 -32.09
CA LYS A 525 33.19 10.46 -31.62
C LYS A 525 33.63 10.23 -30.18
N LYS A 526 34.84 10.65 -29.81
CA LYS A 526 35.36 10.50 -28.44
C LYS A 526 34.66 11.43 -27.45
N GLU A 527 34.27 12.64 -27.87
CA GLU A 527 33.47 13.56 -27.05
C GLU A 527 32.08 12.97 -26.75
N ALA A 528 31.42 12.38 -27.76
CA ALA A 528 30.16 11.69 -27.56
C ALA A 528 30.28 10.50 -26.58
N VAL A 529 31.39 9.75 -26.63
CA VAL A 529 31.65 8.65 -25.69
C VAL A 529 31.84 9.16 -24.26
N VAL A 530 32.64 10.21 -24.07
CA VAL A 530 32.85 10.83 -22.75
C VAL A 530 31.53 11.32 -22.18
N LYS A 531 30.75 12.09 -22.95
CA LYS A 531 29.44 12.59 -22.52
C LYS A 531 28.50 11.46 -22.10
N ARG A 532 28.41 10.39 -22.88
CA ARG A 532 27.59 9.21 -22.54
C ARG A 532 28.06 8.53 -21.25
N LEU A 533 29.37 8.42 -21.02
CA LEU A 533 29.91 7.83 -19.79
C LEU A 533 29.65 8.72 -18.57
N GLU A 534 29.74 10.05 -18.72
CA GLU A 534 29.40 11.03 -17.68
C GLU A 534 27.92 10.94 -17.29
N GLU A 535 27.01 10.86 -18.26
CA GLU A 535 25.58 10.67 -18.01
C GLU A 535 25.28 9.35 -17.28
N GLN A 536 25.93 8.25 -17.69
CA GLN A 536 25.77 6.95 -17.04
C GLN A 536 26.35 6.92 -15.62
N LEU A 537 27.49 7.58 -15.40
CA LEU A 537 28.10 7.70 -14.08
C LEU A 537 27.21 8.54 -13.15
N LYS A 538 26.74 9.70 -13.62
CA LYS A 538 25.81 10.58 -12.88
C LYS A 538 24.56 9.81 -12.47
N LYS A 539 23.99 9.00 -13.37
CA LYS A 539 22.83 8.13 -13.06
C LYS A 539 23.12 7.13 -11.93
N LEU A 540 24.27 6.47 -11.93
CA LEU A 540 24.65 5.53 -10.87
C LEU A 540 24.85 6.25 -9.53
N GLN A 541 25.49 7.43 -9.54
CA GLN A 541 25.67 8.25 -8.35
C GLN A 541 24.33 8.69 -7.76
N LEU A 542 23.40 9.18 -8.58
CA LEU A 542 22.05 9.57 -8.14
C LEU A 542 21.27 8.37 -7.57
N GLN A 543 21.39 7.18 -8.17
CA GLN A 543 20.77 5.95 -7.63
C GLN A 543 21.35 5.53 -6.27
N MET A 544 22.66 5.72 -6.09
CA MET A 544 23.33 5.44 -4.83
C MET A 544 22.85 6.40 -3.74
N THR A 545 22.81 7.71 -4.05
CA THR A 545 22.25 8.73 -3.16
C THR A 545 20.80 8.44 -2.79
N ASP A 546 19.94 8.14 -3.77
CA ASP A 546 18.53 7.83 -3.52
C ASP A 546 18.35 6.62 -2.57
N ARG A 547 19.19 5.59 -2.72
CA ARG A 547 19.13 4.40 -1.86
C ARG A 547 19.61 4.69 -0.44
N GLU A 548 20.70 5.43 -0.29
CA GLU A 548 21.24 5.78 1.02
C GLU A 548 20.27 6.66 1.81
N GLU A 549 19.80 7.73 1.19
CA GLU A 549 18.86 8.65 1.82
C GLU A 549 17.50 7.98 2.17
N ASN A 550 17.15 6.86 1.52
CA ASN A 550 15.93 6.08 1.78
C ASN A 550 16.17 4.78 2.58
N LYS A 551 17.36 4.59 3.18
CA LYS A 551 17.73 3.34 3.90
C LYS A 551 16.67 2.91 4.91
N VAL A 552 16.22 3.83 5.75
CA VAL A 552 15.27 3.59 6.85
C VAL A 552 13.89 4.22 6.62
N ILE A 553 13.61 4.74 5.42
CA ILE A 553 12.36 5.45 5.11
C ILE A 553 11.47 4.65 4.15
N ALA A 554 10.17 4.56 4.47
CA ALA A 554 9.17 3.83 3.70
C ALA A 554 8.29 4.75 2.83
N LEU A 555 8.71 4.97 1.58
CA LEU A 555 8.05 5.87 0.63
C LEU A 555 6.70 5.36 0.07
N GLY A 556 6.45 4.05 0.13
CA GLY A 556 5.27 3.44 -0.50
C GLY A 556 3.95 3.82 0.18
N THR A 557 3.97 3.91 1.52
CA THR A 557 2.76 4.16 2.32
C THR A 557 2.20 5.57 2.10
N SER A 558 3.06 6.59 2.07
CA SER A 558 2.68 7.98 1.74
C SER A 558 2.14 8.05 0.31
N LYS A 559 2.91 7.55 -0.65
CA LYS A 559 2.62 7.58 -2.08
C LYS A 559 1.26 6.96 -2.46
N LEU A 560 0.86 5.90 -1.78
CA LEU A 560 -0.38 5.19 -2.10
C LEU A 560 -1.61 5.76 -1.42
N ASN A 561 -1.48 6.38 -0.25
CA ASN A 561 -2.64 6.61 0.63
C ASN A 561 -2.81 8.05 1.11
N TYR A 562 -1.75 8.86 1.11
CA TYR A 562 -1.76 10.21 1.73
C TYR A 562 -1.48 11.33 0.74
N LEU A 563 -0.88 11.02 -0.42
CA LEU A 563 -0.57 11.98 -1.47
C LEU A 563 -1.67 11.99 -2.52
N ASP A 564 -2.24 13.17 -2.81
CA ASP A 564 -3.15 13.32 -3.93
C ASP A 564 -2.41 12.98 -5.24
N PRO A 565 -2.81 11.91 -5.96
CA PRO A 565 -2.10 11.47 -7.16
C PRO A 565 -2.08 12.53 -8.26
N ARG A 566 -3.03 13.48 -8.26
CA ARG A 566 -3.11 14.57 -9.24
C ARG A 566 -1.90 15.51 -9.14
N ILE A 567 -1.33 15.70 -7.95
CA ILE A 567 -0.08 16.46 -7.77
C ILE A 567 1.05 15.83 -8.59
N SER A 568 1.21 14.51 -8.49
CA SER A 568 2.23 13.77 -9.21
C SER A 568 1.98 13.75 -10.72
N VAL A 569 0.72 13.63 -11.14
CA VAL A 569 0.32 13.65 -12.56
C VAL A 569 0.63 15.01 -13.17
N ALA A 570 0.22 16.10 -12.52
CA ALA A 570 0.49 17.46 -12.97
C ALA A 570 1.99 17.74 -13.07
N TRP A 571 2.77 17.33 -12.06
CA TRP A 571 4.23 17.42 -12.09
C TRP A 571 4.84 16.61 -13.25
N CYS A 572 4.34 15.40 -13.51
CA CYS A 572 4.80 14.59 -14.64
C CYS A 572 4.52 15.26 -15.98
N ARG A 573 3.32 15.82 -16.18
CA ARG A 573 2.95 16.56 -17.40
C ARG A 573 3.84 17.79 -17.57
N LYS A 574 3.93 18.64 -16.53
CA LYS A 574 4.70 19.90 -16.52
C LYS A 574 6.19 19.71 -16.85
N PHE A 575 6.82 18.65 -16.37
CA PHE A 575 8.25 18.41 -16.55
C PHE A 575 8.59 17.33 -17.59
N ASN A 576 7.58 16.87 -18.34
CA ASN A 576 7.67 15.81 -19.35
C ASN A 576 8.31 14.51 -18.80
N VAL A 577 7.92 14.12 -17.59
CA VAL A 577 8.38 12.88 -16.94
C VAL A 577 7.37 11.77 -17.22
N PRO A 578 7.79 10.62 -17.79
CA PRO A 578 6.86 9.53 -18.05
C PRO A 578 6.25 8.99 -16.74
N ILE A 579 4.92 8.94 -16.67
CA ILE A 579 4.18 8.59 -15.45
C ILE A 579 4.56 7.19 -14.93
N GLU A 580 4.97 6.27 -15.81
CA GLU A 580 5.43 4.93 -15.45
C GLU A 580 6.74 4.89 -14.66
N LYS A 581 7.52 5.99 -14.67
CA LYS A 581 8.70 6.15 -13.82
C LYS A 581 8.31 6.47 -12.37
N ILE A 582 7.15 7.09 -12.18
CA ILE A 582 6.59 7.37 -10.86
C ILE A 582 5.70 6.21 -10.42
N TYR A 583 4.68 5.85 -11.19
CA TYR A 583 3.71 4.84 -10.82
C TYR A 583 3.91 3.54 -11.61
N ASN A 584 4.03 2.41 -10.91
CA ASN A 584 4.03 1.09 -11.55
C ASN A 584 2.63 0.74 -12.11
N LYS A 585 2.50 -0.39 -12.83
CA LYS A 585 1.24 -0.79 -13.47
C LYS A 585 0.04 -0.76 -12.52
N THR A 586 0.13 -1.46 -11.39
CA THR A 586 -0.96 -1.51 -10.38
C THR A 586 -1.30 -0.14 -9.79
N GLN A 587 -0.30 0.73 -9.62
CA GLN A 587 -0.50 2.10 -9.15
C GLN A 587 -1.21 2.97 -10.18
N ARG A 588 -0.86 2.82 -11.46
CA ARG A 588 -1.56 3.50 -12.56
C ARG A 588 -2.99 3.01 -12.70
N ASP A 589 -3.24 1.71 -12.53
CA ASP A 589 -4.60 1.15 -12.53
C ASP A 589 -5.43 1.73 -11.37
N LYS A 590 -4.85 1.88 -10.17
CA LYS A 590 -5.51 2.53 -9.03
C LYS A 590 -5.82 4.01 -9.29
N PHE A 591 -4.87 4.73 -9.87
CA PHE A 591 -4.93 6.17 -10.07
C PHE A 591 -5.35 6.57 -11.49
N ALA A 592 -6.00 5.67 -12.23
CA ALA A 592 -6.45 5.92 -13.59
C ALA A 592 -7.31 7.19 -13.68
N TRP A 593 -8.21 7.38 -12.71
CA TRP A 593 -9.04 8.57 -12.58
C TRP A 593 -8.21 9.87 -12.53
N ALA A 594 -7.12 9.89 -11.78
CA ALA A 594 -6.27 11.06 -11.63
C ALA A 594 -5.38 11.28 -12.87
N ILE A 595 -4.92 10.21 -13.51
CA ILE A 595 -4.07 10.30 -14.71
C ILE A 595 -4.84 10.94 -15.87
N ASP A 596 -6.10 10.55 -16.02
CA ASP A 596 -6.98 11.01 -17.10
C ASP A 596 -7.43 12.47 -16.89
N MET A 597 -8.01 12.77 -15.72
CA MET A 597 -8.71 14.04 -15.50
C MET A 597 -7.83 15.27 -15.17
N THR A 598 -6.52 15.08 -14.99
CA THR A 598 -5.66 16.10 -14.35
C THR A 598 -4.75 16.80 -15.34
N GLU A 599 -4.91 18.11 -15.46
CA GLU A 599 -4.04 18.96 -16.27
C GLU A 599 -2.75 19.39 -15.54
N GLU A 600 -1.78 19.91 -16.29
CA GLU A 600 -0.45 20.29 -15.78
C GLU A 600 -0.45 21.45 -14.79
N ASP A 601 -1.51 22.24 -14.77
CA ASP A 601 -1.70 23.42 -13.91
C ASP A 601 -2.37 23.09 -12.57
N PHE A 602 -2.74 21.82 -12.34
CA PHE A 602 -3.44 21.41 -11.13
C PHE A 602 -2.71 21.82 -9.84
N GLN A 603 -3.45 22.50 -8.96
CA GLN A 603 -3.04 22.83 -7.60
C GLN A 603 -3.98 22.15 -6.59
N PHE A 604 -3.36 21.50 -5.59
CA PHE A 604 -4.08 20.85 -4.50
C PHE A 604 -4.60 21.92 -3.56
#